data_AF-A0A2H5YHX1-F1
#
_entry.id   AF-A0A2H5YHX1-F1
#
_cell.length_a   1.000
_cell.length_b   1.000
_cell.length_c   1.000
_cell.angle_alpha   90.00
_cell.angle_beta   90.00
_cell.angle_gamma   90.00
#
_symmetry.space_group_name_H-M   'P 1'
#
loop_
_entity.id
_entity.type
_entity.pdbx_description
1 polymer ?
#
loop_
_entity_poly.entity_id
_entity_poly.type
_entity_poly.pdbx_seq_one_letter_code
_entity_poly.pdbx_strand_id
1 'polypeptide(L)'
;MGQEPSTVIRVLTILCDLADSPLEEGERIDQARPLLTVSGLTVEDLRRALADPELEWHRSKAQELGLPTQAWYDVVRATCVTQSQDLRDLMARLRAALERARAEATQPPPPP
;
A
#
# COMPACT_ATOMS: atom_id res chain seq x y z
N MET A 1 5.50 18.20 18.51
CA MET A 1 4.50 17.16 18.24
C MET A 1 4.36 17.11 16.72
N GLY A 2 4.97 16.14 16.06
CA GLY A 2 5.06 16.11 14.59
C GLY A 2 5.71 14.85 14.02
N GLN A 3 5.65 13.73 14.77
CA GLN A 3 6.27 12.45 14.37
C GLN A 3 5.27 11.47 13.76
N GLU A 4 3.97 11.75 13.80
CA GLU A 4 2.91 10.83 13.42
C GLU A 4 2.85 10.46 11.92
N PRO A 5 3.01 11.39 10.95
CA PRO A 5 2.90 11.02 9.53
C PRO A 5 4.09 10.18 9.06
N SER A 6 5.29 10.38 9.62
CA SER A 6 6.51 9.68 9.19
C SER A 6 6.49 8.19 9.52
N THR A 7 5.95 7.80 10.68
CA THR A 7 5.90 6.39 11.08
C THR A 7 4.93 5.60 10.20
N VAL A 8 3.75 6.15 9.92
CA VAL A 8 2.75 5.52 9.06
C VAL A 8 3.28 5.33 7.64
N ILE A 9 3.89 6.37 7.05
CA ILE A 9 4.50 6.31 5.72
C ILE A 9 5.58 5.21 5.70
N ARG A 10 6.45 5.16 6.72
CA ARG A 10 7.51 4.15 6.80
C ARG A 10 6.95 2.73 6.89
N VAL A 11 5.94 2.51 7.73
CA VAL A 11 5.30 1.19 7.87
C VAL A 11 4.61 0.79 6.57
N LEU A 12 3.87 1.69 5.92
CA LEU A 12 3.24 1.42 4.62
C LEU A 12 4.26 1.06 3.54
N THR A 13 5.39 1.77 3.48
CA THR A 13 6.48 1.44 2.55
C THR A 13 7.01 0.02 2.79
N ILE A 14 7.30 -0.35 4.04
CA ILE A 14 7.82 -1.69 4.37
C ILE A 14 6.77 -2.76 4.07
N LEU A 15 5.50 -2.54 4.45
CA LEU A 15 4.41 -3.49 4.17
C LEU A 15 4.20 -3.68 2.66
N CYS A 16 4.32 -2.60 1.89
CA CYS A 16 4.20 -2.65 0.44
C CYS A 16 5.36 -3.45 -0.19
N ASP A 17 6.58 -3.27 0.29
CA ASP A 17 7.75 -4.04 -0.15
C ASP A 17 7.63 -5.54 0.23
N LEU A 18 7.18 -5.82 1.46
CA LEU A 18 6.88 -7.18 1.91
C LEU A 18 5.77 -7.82 1.07
N ALA A 19 4.74 -7.05 0.67
CA ALA A 19 3.65 -7.52 -0.17
C ALA A 19 4.14 -7.90 -1.59
N ASP A 20 5.11 -7.16 -2.13
CA ASP A 20 5.73 -7.44 -3.44
C ASP A 20 6.81 -8.53 -3.38
N SER A 21 7.44 -8.73 -2.22
CA SER A 21 8.51 -9.71 -2.03
C SER A 21 8.09 -11.13 -2.43
N PRO A 22 8.99 -11.97 -2.96
CA PRO A 22 8.68 -13.33 -3.44
C PRO A 22 8.36 -14.35 -2.33
N LEU A 23 8.29 -13.91 -1.07
CA LEU A 23 8.01 -14.74 0.10
C LEU A 23 6.62 -15.39 0.05
N GLU A 24 6.42 -16.43 0.85
CA GLU A 24 5.09 -17.00 1.06
C GLU A 24 4.20 -16.04 1.86
N GLU A 25 2.88 -16.11 1.68
CA GLU A 25 1.95 -15.23 2.39
C GLU A 25 2.14 -15.32 3.91
N GLY A 26 2.30 -16.53 4.46
CA GLY A 26 2.53 -16.74 5.89
C GLY A 26 3.75 -15.98 6.42
N GLU A 27 4.87 -16.02 5.69
CA GLU A 27 6.10 -15.30 6.07
C GLU A 27 5.95 -13.79 5.96
N ARG A 28 5.26 -13.30 4.92
CA ARG A 28 4.98 -11.85 4.79
C ARG A 28 4.20 -11.35 6.00
N ILE A 29 3.19 -12.09 6.46
CA ILE A 29 2.38 -11.71 7.63
C ILE A 29 3.18 -11.81 8.91
N ASP A 30 4.02 -12.84 9.06
CA ASP A 30 4.88 -13.00 10.23
C ASP A 30 5.87 -11.83 10.38
N GLN A 31 6.42 -11.34 9.26
CA GLN A 31 7.28 -10.16 9.24
C GLN A 31 6.50 -8.84 9.38
N ALA A 32 5.26 -8.78 8.90
CA ALA A 32 4.43 -7.57 8.99
C ALA A 32 3.85 -7.33 10.39
N ARG A 33 3.50 -8.38 11.14
CA ARG A 33 2.97 -8.28 12.52
C ARG A 33 3.83 -7.46 13.47
N PRO A 34 5.15 -7.74 13.64
CA PRO A 34 5.98 -6.99 14.57
C PRO A 34 6.11 -5.52 14.18
N LEU A 35 6.00 -5.16 12.89
CA LEU A 35 6.05 -3.76 12.46
C LEU A 35 4.89 -2.94 13.04
N LEU A 36 3.67 -3.50 13.01
CA LEU A 36 2.50 -2.88 13.62
C LEU A 36 2.66 -2.76 15.14
N THR A 37 3.08 -3.85 15.80
CA THR A 37 3.28 -3.89 17.25
C THR A 37 4.32 -2.87 17.74
N VAL A 38 5.48 -2.78 17.07
CA VAL A 38 6.56 -1.86 17.44
C VAL A 38 6.17 -0.41 17.18
N SER A 39 5.43 -0.17 16.10
CA SER A 39 5.00 1.18 15.72
C SER A 39 3.78 1.66 16.50
N GLY A 40 3.10 0.76 17.23
CA GLY A 40 1.83 1.05 17.90
C GLY A 40 0.67 1.33 16.94
N LEU A 41 0.82 0.97 15.66
CA LEU A 41 -0.19 1.20 14.63
C LEU A 41 -1.10 -0.02 14.51
N THR A 42 -2.37 0.23 14.18
CA THR A 42 -3.32 -0.81 13.83
C THR A 42 -3.56 -0.88 12.33
N VAL A 43 -4.17 -1.98 11.88
CA VAL A 43 -4.63 -2.11 10.48
C VAL A 43 -5.62 -1.00 10.13
N GLU A 44 -6.45 -0.56 11.09
CA GLU A 44 -7.38 0.54 10.87
C GLU A 44 -6.66 1.88 10.65
N ASP A 45 -5.59 2.17 11.41
CA ASP A 45 -4.78 3.38 11.23
C ASP A 45 -4.15 3.42 9.83
N LEU A 46 -3.60 2.29 9.39
CA LEU A 46 -3.06 2.16 8.04
C LEU A 46 -4.14 2.34 6.98
N ARG A 47 -5.32 1.76 7.18
CA ARG A 47 -6.44 1.90 6.25
C ARG A 47 -6.93 3.35 6.16
N ARG A 48 -6.98 4.06 7.29
CA ARG A 48 -7.32 5.48 7.34
C ARG A 48 -6.29 6.31 6.60
N ALA A 49 -5.00 6.01 6.77
CA ALA A 49 -3.93 6.69 6.04
C ALA A 49 -3.98 6.41 4.54
N LEU A 50 -4.24 5.17 4.12
CA LEU A 50 -4.41 4.80 2.71
C LEU A 50 -5.66 5.43 2.07
N ALA A 51 -6.62 5.88 2.88
CA ALA A 51 -7.78 6.62 2.39
C ALA A 51 -7.47 8.11 2.17
N ASP A 52 -6.36 8.62 2.69
CA ASP A 52 -5.96 10.02 2.57
C ASP A 52 -5.22 10.26 1.24
N PRO A 53 -5.81 11.02 0.29
CA PRO A 53 -5.19 11.27 -1.01
C PRO A 53 -3.99 12.22 -0.93
N GLU A 54 -3.84 12.96 0.16
CA GLU A 54 -2.74 13.92 0.38
C GLU A 54 -1.50 13.25 0.99
N LEU A 55 -1.60 11.98 1.41
CA LEU A 55 -0.51 11.23 1.98
C LEU A 55 0.65 11.11 0.98
N GLU A 56 1.81 11.62 1.38
CA GLU A 56 3.02 11.68 0.55
C GLU A 56 3.44 10.30 0.02
N TRP A 57 3.14 9.23 0.77
CA TRP A 57 3.36 7.85 0.34
C TRP A 57 2.73 7.53 -1.02
N HIS A 58 1.51 8.02 -1.31
CA HIS A 58 0.87 7.80 -2.61
C HIS A 58 1.65 8.44 -3.75
N ARG A 59 2.17 9.66 -3.53
CA ARG A 59 2.96 10.38 -4.52
C ARG A 59 4.27 9.65 -4.81
N SER A 60 4.99 9.26 -3.77
CA SER A 60 6.25 8.52 -3.89
C SER A 60 6.02 7.19 -4.61
N LYS A 61 4.98 6.43 -4.23
CA LYS A 61 4.75 5.11 -4.82
C LYS A 61 4.31 5.17 -6.28
N ALA A 62 3.47 6.13 -6.62
CA ALA A 62 3.08 6.36 -8.01
C ALA A 62 4.28 6.74 -8.89
N GLN A 63 5.20 7.57 -8.37
CA GLN A 63 6.43 7.93 -9.06
C GLN A 63 7.35 6.73 -9.28
N GLU A 64 7.52 5.85 -8.28
CA GLU A 64 8.28 4.60 -8.44
C GLU A 64 7.69 3.69 -9.53
N LEU A 65 6.37 3.63 -9.61
CA LEU A 65 5.65 2.81 -10.60
C LEU A 65 5.52 3.48 -11.97
N GLY A 66 5.93 4.74 -12.13
CA GLY A 66 5.78 5.50 -13.37
C GLY A 66 4.32 5.86 -13.71
N LEU A 67 3.46 5.96 -12.70
CA LEU A 67 2.01 6.19 -12.85
C LEU A 67 1.59 7.56 -12.30
N PRO A 68 0.44 8.12 -12.77
CA PRO A 68 -0.18 9.26 -12.12
C PRO A 68 -0.56 8.93 -10.67
N THR A 69 -0.30 9.86 -9.73
CA THR A 69 -0.66 9.68 -8.31
C THR A 69 -2.14 9.35 -8.11
N GLN A 70 -3.02 9.97 -8.90
CA GLN A 70 -4.46 9.69 -8.86
C GLN A 70 -4.77 8.25 -9.26
N ALA A 71 -4.12 7.70 -10.29
CA ALA A 71 -4.35 6.33 -10.75
C ALA A 71 -3.95 5.31 -9.68
N TRP A 72 -2.78 5.52 -9.06
CA TRP A 72 -2.34 4.71 -7.91
C TRP A 72 -3.32 4.79 -6.74
N TYR A 73 -3.75 6.00 -6.38
CA TYR A 73 -4.69 6.21 -5.29
C TYR A 73 -6.04 5.52 -5.55
N ASP A 74 -6.60 5.62 -6.76
CA ASP A 74 -7.84 4.94 -7.13
C ASP A 74 -7.73 3.42 -6.99
N VAL A 75 -6.62 2.82 -7.43
CA VAL A 75 -6.36 1.38 -7.28
C VAL A 75 -6.28 0.99 -5.81
N VAL A 76 -5.51 1.72 -5.00
CA VAL A 76 -5.37 1.46 -3.55
C VAL A 76 -6.70 1.63 -2.82
N ARG A 77 -7.48 2.66 -3.15
CA ARG A 77 -8.79 2.92 -2.55
C ARG A 77 -9.78 1.80 -2.87
N ALA A 78 -9.82 1.36 -4.13
CA ALA A 78 -10.71 0.28 -4.58
C ALA A 78 -10.36 -1.07 -3.93
N THR A 79 -9.07 -1.35 -3.76
CA THR A 79 -8.58 -2.65 -3.27
C THR A 79 -8.45 -2.70 -1.75
N CYS A 80 -7.77 -1.73 -1.14
CA CYS A 80 -7.31 -1.75 0.25
C CYS A 80 -8.24 -1.00 1.22
N VAL A 81 -8.85 0.12 0.83
CA VAL A 81 -9.66 0.94 1.76
C VAL A 81 -11.04 0.33 1.98
N THR A 82 -11.66 -0.18 0.93
CA THR A 82 -13.08 -0.55 0.94
C THR A 82 -13.33 -1.92 1.57
N GLN A 83 -12.32 -2.79 1.61
CA GLN A 83 -12.54 -4.22 1.88
C GLN A 83 -11.53 -4.86 2.85
N SER A 84 -10.44 -4.16 3.23
CA SER A 84 -9.46 -4.69 4.19
C SER A 84 -10.01 -4.76 5.61
N GLN A 85 -10.04 -5.97 6.18
CA GLN A 85 -10.48 -6.23 7.56
C GLN A 85 -9.31 -6.57 8.51
N ASP A 86 -8.31 -7.30 8.02
CA ASP A 86 -7.19 -7.82 8.81
C ASP A 86 -5.85 -7.59 8.09
N LEU A 87 -4.74 -7.73 8.82
CA LEU A 87 -3.39 -7.55 8.25
C LEU A 87 -3.13 -8.47 7.05
N ARG A 88 -3.58 -9.72 7.11
CA ARG A 88 -3.44 -10.68 6.00
C ARG A 88 -4.12 -10.15 4.75
N ASP A 89 -5.36 -9.71 4.89
CA ASP A 89 -6.17 -9.21 3.80
C ASP A 89 -5.60 -7.89 3.24
N LEU A 90 -5.15 -6.98 4.12
CA LEU A 90 -4.45 -5.76 3.72
C LEU A 90 -3.20 -6.05 2.87
N MET A 91 -2.37 -7.01 3.30
CA MET A 91 -1.16 -7.40 2.57
C MET A 91 -1.47 -8.04 1.22
N ALA A 92 -2.44 -8.94 1.16
CA ALA A 92 -2.88 -9.55 -0.09
C ALA A 92 -3.43 -8.49 -1.08
N ARG A 93 -4.19 -7.52 -0.57
CA ARG A 93 -4.76 -6.43 -1.37
C ARG A 93 -3.71 -5.43 -1.83
N LEU A 94 -2.73 -5.10 -0.99
CA LEU A 94 -1.58 -4.27 -1.38
C LEU A 94 -0.82 -4.90 -2.54
N ARG A 95 -0.60 -6.23 -2.49
CA ARG A 95 0.01 -6.97 -3.60
C ARG A 95 -0.84 -6.88 -4.88
N ALA A 96 -2.14 -7.16 -4.79
CA ALA A 96 -3.04 -7.06 -5.93
C ALA A 96 -3.10 -5.63 -6.52
N ALA A 97 -3.03 -4.61 -5.66
CA ALA A 97 -2.96 -3.20 -6.06
C ALA A 97 -1.69 -2.91 -6.86
N LEU A 98 -0.53 -3.42 -6.41
CA LEU A 98 0.74 -3.28 -7.12
C LEU A 98 0.73 -3.98 -8.48
N GLU A 99 0.22 -5.21 -8.53
CA GLU A 99 0.10 -5.97 -9.77
C GLU A 99 -0.81 -5.26 -10.77
N ARG A 100 -1.96 -4.75 -10.30
CA ARG A 100 -2.88 -3.97 -11.13
C ARG A 100 -2.24 -2.68 -11.61
N ALA A 101 -1.62 -1.92 -10.72
CA ALA A 101 -0.95 -0.67 -11.08
C ALA A 101 0.15 -0.90 -12.12
N ARG A 102 0.97 -1.96 -11.97
CA ARG A 102 1.97 -2.35 -12.96
C ARG A 102 1.35 -2.75 -14.30
N ALA A 103 0.22 -3.46 -14.28
CA ALA A 103 -0.51 -3.78 -15.50
C ALA A 103 -0.99 -2.50 -16.20
N GLU A 104 -1.56 -1.54 -15.46
CA GLU A 104 -1.97 -0.24 -16.02
C GLU A 104 -0.78 0.57 -16.54
N ALA A 105 0.39 0.49 -15.89
CA ALA A 105 1.61 1.17 -16.34
C ALA A 105 2.19 0.58 -17.64
N THR A 106 1.95 -0.71 -17.88
CA THR A 106 2.47 -1.43 -19.06
C THR A 106 1.49 -1.45 -20.24
N GLN A 107 0.24 -1.03 -20.05
CA GLN A 107 -0.70 -0.87 -21.15
C GLN A 107 -0.34 0.37 -21.99
N PRO A 108 -0.09 0.23 -23.30
CA PRO A 108 0.04 1.40 -24.18
C PRO A 108 -1.28 2.18 -24.18
N PRO A 109 -1.25 3.52 -24.32
CA PRO A 109 -2.48 4.30 -24.43
C PRO A 109 -3.33 3.74 -25.59
N PRO A 110 -4.66 3.68 -25.44
CA PRO A 110 -5.52 3.23 -26.53
C PRO A 110 -5.26 4.11 -27.76
N PRO A 111 -5.18 3.52 -28.97
CA PRO A 111 -5.01 4.32 -30.18
C PRO A 111 -6.22 5.25 -30.37
N PRO A 112 -6.01 6.44 -30.97
CA PRO A 112 -7.08 7.41 -31.25
C PRO A 112 -8.12 6.91 -32.25
#